data_AF-A0A3B8PQ83-F1
#
_entry.id   AF-A0A3B8PQ83-F1
#
_cell.length_a   1.000
_cell.length_b   1.000
_cell.length_c   1.000
_cell.angle_alpha   90.00
_cell.angle_beta   90.00
_cell.angle_gamma   90.00
#
_symmetry.space_group_name_H-M   'P 1'
#
loop_
_entity.id
_entity.type
_entity.pdbx_description
1 polymer ?
#
loop_
_entity_poly.entity_id
_entity_poly.type
_entity_poly.pdbx_seq_one_letter_code
_entity_poly.pdbx_strand_id
1 'polypeptide(L)'
;MLVASSCEKVGTAPRDRADHSVVMMSTPQMVCKLQDFAVGHDDPPGADDLPRWFCYIPVGPTCRGRQNRSRPSSLPRTKLQSTGKPISMPDTYHETFENGPGGWYAWDSNYAGDKPLEIVDGSAVSRSPWWIDYNHAPPGAGYMHLLFMLDTLGRPTERKTEIAGHNNFVQQGLSTNFVDAELTFRLKGELVLHDAQLVLLCQGVHDGLCSGWLLTGQPITVTDEWTESTLNTRLDADQWTSLDSRHDRTECYGTRPLETVLSDVNTNILLVLFPLDIAPMGPLDGDPHRLRPDVDYPIWRHRLPEGYVAMDEARINFS
;
A
#
# COMPACT_ATOMS: atom_id res chain seq x y z
N MET A 1 -46.97 -26.22 -54.11
CA MET A 1 -46.53 -27.27 -53.17
C MET A 1 -46.42 -28.58 -53.93
N LEU A 2 -45.26 -28.84 -54.55
CA LEU A 2 -44.76 -30.13 -55.08
C LEU A 2 -43.50 -29.89 -55.94
N VAL A 3 -42.55 -30.82 -55.80
CA VAL A 3 -41.46 -31.27 -56.70
C VAL A 3 -40.10 -30.53 -56.75
N ALA A 4 -39.11 -31.25 -56.19
CA ALA A 4 -37.75 -31.64 -56.59
C ALA A 4 -36.96 -31.03 -57.79
N SER A 5 -35.64 -31.32 -57.72
CA SER A 5 -34.60 -31.35 -58.78
C SER A 5 -33.85 -30.01 -59.00
N SER A 6 -32.55 -29.91 -59.31
CA SER A 6 -31.58 -30.84 -59.89
C SER A 6 -30.13 -30.41 -59.59
N CYS A 7 -29.20 -31.33 -59.84
CA CYS A 7 -27.76 -31.14 -59.90
C CYS A 7 -27.36 -30.65 -61.30
N GLU A 8 -26.39 -29.74 -61.45
CA GLU A 8 -25.60 -29.63 -62.69
C GLU A 8 -24.23 -28.94 -62.48
N LYS A 9 -23.33 -29.25 -63.41
CA LYS A 9 -21.87 -29.20 -63.34
C LYS A 9 -21.29 -28.10 -64.25
N VAL A 10 -20.11 -27.61 -63.84
CA VAL A 10 -18.96 -27.14 -64.67
C VAL A 10 -19.17 -25.91 -65.57
N GLY A 11 -18.41 -24.85 -65.26
CA GLY A 11 -18.09 -23.74 -66.15
C GLY A 11 -16.73 -23.14 -65.79
N THR A 12 -15.89 -22.99 -66.82
CA THR A 12 -14.46 -22.64 -66.81
C THR A 12 -14.12 -21.20 -66.45
N ALA A 13 -12.88 -20.99 -65.98
CA ALA A 13 -12.23 -19.73 -65.60
C ALA A 13 -12.15 -18.67 -66.73
N PRO A 14 -11.80 -17.42 -66.39
CA PRO A 14 -10.41 -17.02 -66.58
C PRO A 14 -9.79 -16.25 -65.40
N ARG A 15 -8.45 -16.21 -65.49
CA ARG A 15 -7.45 -15.60 -64.60
C ARG A 15 -7.72 -14.12 -64.36
N ASP A 16 -7.46 -13.65 -63.14
CA ASP A 16 -6.49 -12.58 -62.94
C ASP A 16 -5.89 -12.56 -61.52
N ARG A 17 -4.62 -12.15 -61.51
CA ARG A 17 -3.68 -12.11 -60.38
C ARG A 17 -4.01 -11.00 -59.40
N ALA A 18 -3.84 -11.27 -58.11
CA ALA A 18 -3.00 -10.47 -57.22
C ALA A 18 -2.68 -11.27 -55.95
N ASP A 19 -1.40 -11.51 -55.74
CA ASP A 19 -0.81 -12.00 -54.51
C ASP A 19 -1.17 -11.10 -53.33
N HIS A 20 -1.64 -11.68 -52.22
CA HIS A 20 -1.16 -11.31 -50.89
C HIS A 20 -1.22 -12.55 -49.98
N SER A 21 -0.03 -12.99 -49.61
CA SER A 21 0.27 -14.05 -48.66
C SER A 21 -0.43 -13.83 -47.31
N VAL A 22 -1.34 -14.75 -46.97
CA VAL A 22 -1.83 -14.93 -45.60
C VAL A 22 -0.74 -15.65 -44.82
N VAL A 23 0.00 -14.91 -44.01
CA VAL A 23 0.89 -15.46 -42.98
C VAL A 23 0.01 -15.99 -41.85
N MET A 24 -0.25 -17.29 -41.84
CA MET A 24 -0.74 -17.99 -40.66
C MET A 24 0.38 -17.98 -39.61
N MET A 25 0.30 -17.05 -38.65
CA MET A 25 1.12 -17.16 -37.44
C MET A 25 0.54 -18.26 -36.57
N SER A 26 1.19 -19.42 -36.63
CA SER A 26 1.07 -20.49 -35.65
C SER A 26 1.40 -19.96 -34.26
N THR A 27 0.47 -20.11 -33.33
CA THR A 27 0.72 -19.95 -31.89
C THR A 27 1.76 -20.98 -31.43
N PRO A 28 2.86 -20.57 -30.77
CA PRO A 28 3.74 -21.52 -30.11
C PRO A 28 3.07 -21.98 -28.81
N GLN A 29 2.70 -23.26 -28.77
CA GLN A 29 2.48 -23.99 -27.52
C GLN A 29 3.80 -23.97 -26.74
N MET A 30 3.86 -23.22 -25.63
CA MET A 30 4.90 -23.41 -24.63
C MET A 30 4.63 -24.73 -23.89
N VAL A 31 5.28 -25.79 -24.38
CA VAL A 31 5.50 -27.02 -23.64
C VAL A 31 6.71 -26.77 -22.74
N CYS A 32 6.46 -26.43 -21.47
CA CYS A 32 7.51 -26.48 -20.46
C CYS A 32 7.82 -27.95 -20.16
N LYS A 33 8.89 -28.47 -20.78
CA LYS A 33 9.52 -29.72 -20.36
C LYS A 33 10.14 -29.50 -18.98
N LEU A 34 9.54 -30.13 -17.97
CA LEU A 34 10.28 -30.56 -16.78
C LEU A 34 11.36 -31.55 -17.23
N GLN A 35 12.61 -31.25 -16.90
CA GLN A 35 13.67 -32.25 -16.80
C GLN A 35 14.50 -31.96 -15.55
N ASP A 36 14.18 -32.73 -14.52
CA ASP A 36 15.03 -33.37 -13.53
C ASP A 36 16.44 -32.82 -13.32
N PHE A 37 16.65 -32.22 -12.14
CA PHE A 37 17.83 -32.47 -11.33
C PHE A 37 17.38 -32.90 -9.94
N ALA A 38 17.52 -34.20 -9.66
CA ALA A 38 17.39 -34.78 -8.33
C ALA A 38 18.75 -35.32 -7.89
N VAL A 39 19.37 -34.65 -6.92
CA VAL A 39 20.20 -35.19 -5.82
C VAL A 39 20.17 -34.06 -4.78
N GLY A 40 19.39 -34.11 -3.70
CA GLY A 40 19.41 -35.10 -2.63
C GLY A 40 19.83 -34.35 -1.35
N HIS A 41 18.86 -34.01 -0.50
CA HIS A 41 18.97 -34.05 0.96
C HIS A 41 17.60 -33.69 1.57
N ASP A 42 17.06 -34.65 2.31
CA ASP A 42 15.87 -34.53 3.15
C ASP A 42 16.12 -33.54 4.28
N ASP A 43 15.36 -32.44 4.30
CA ASP A 43 14.81 -31.81 5.50
C ASP A 43 13.69 -30.85 5.07
N PRO A 44 12.48 -30.89 5.66
CA PRO A 44 11.45 -29.89 5.38
C PRO A 44 11.93 -28.52 5.90
N PRO A 45 11.78 -27.42 5.14
CA PRO A 45 12.10 -26.10 5.66
C PRO A 45 11.21 -25.82 6.88
N GLY A 46 11.86 -25.58 8.02
CA GLY A 46 11.20 -25.18 9.25
C GLY A 46 10.44 -23.86 9.06
N ALA A 47 9.36 -23.71 9.82
CA ALA A 47 8.46 -22.56 9.78
C ALA A 47 9.07 -21.22 10.26
N ASP A 48 10.40 -21.12 10.35
CA ASP A 48 11.12 -19.98 10.95
C ASP A 48 11.86 -19.08 9.92
N ASP A 49 11.82 -19.40 8.62
CA ASP A 49 12.46 -18.61 7.56
C ASP A 49 11.50 -17.58 6.91
N LEU A 50 10.73 -16.86 7.73
CA LEU A 50 10.11 -15.61 7.29
C LEU A 50 11.11 -14.47 7.47
N PRO A 51 11.44 -13.73 6.40
CA PRO A 51 12.44 -12.70 6.52
C PRO A 51 11.89 -11.51 7.33
N ARG A 52 12.62 -11.12 8.38
CA ARG A 52 12.31 -10.07 9.37
C ARG A 52 12.31 -8.64 8.80
N TRP A 53 11.82 -8.43 7.58
CA TRP A 53 11.88 -7.12 6.91
C TRP A 53 10.83 -6.12 7.38
N PHE A 54 9.80 -6.54 8.14
CA PHE A 54 8.73 -5.64 8.57
C PHE A 54 8.89 -4.99 9.95
N CYS A 55 10.01 -5.22 10.65
CA CYS A 55 10.29 -4.56 11.95
C CYS A 55 11.67 -3.90 12.03
N TYR A 56 12.29 -3.53 10.91
CA TYR A 56 13.53 -2.73 10.94
C TYR A 56 13.23 -1.23 10.77
N ILE A 57 12.46 -0.67 11.71
CA ILE A 57 12.61 0.74 12.05
C ILE A 57 13.73 0.78 13.10
N PRO A 58 14.88 1.46 12.88
CA PRO A 58 15.98 1.45 13.82
C PRO A 58 15.57 2.21 15.08
N VAL A 59 15.09 1.47 16.09
CA VAL A 59 15.12 1.95 17.47
C VAL A 59 16.59 2.08 17.84
N GLY A 60 17.05 3.31 18.07
CA GLY A 60 18.42 3.60 18.49
C GLY A 60 18.84 2.74 19.70
N PRO A 61 20.15 2.52 19.92
CA PRO A 61 20.64 1.55 20.88
C PRO A 61 20.08 1.84 22.29
N THR A 62 19.44 0.83 22.86
CA THR A 62 19.10 0.76 24.27
C THR A 62 20.38 0.92 25.09
N CYS A 63 20.46 1.99 25.87
CA CYS A 63 21.50 2.19 26.86
C CYS A 63 21.44 1.06 27.90
N ARG A 64 22.28 0.03 27.72
CA ARG A 64 22.56 -0.98 28.75
C ARG A 64 23.09 -0.30 30.00
N GLY A 65 22.49 -0.65 31.13
CA GLY A 65 22.84 -0.18 32.46
C GLY A 65 24.34 -0.25 32.74
N ARG A 66 24.87 0.85 33.26
CA ARG A 66 26.18 0.90 33.93
C ARG A 66 25.97 1.21 35.40
N GLN A 67 26.58 0.33 36.19
CA GLN A 67 26.54 0.27 37.64
C GLN A 67 26.93 1.58 38.33
N ASN A 68 26.26 1.80 39.47
CA ASN A 68 26.62 2.74 40.53
C ASN A 68 28.14 2.80 40.79
N ARG A 69 28.75 3.96 40.52
CA ARG A 69 29.96 4.41 41.22
C ARG A 69 29.75 5.84 41.68
N SER A 70 29.72 5.99 42.99
CA SER A 70 29.73 7.24 43.74
C SER A 70 31.00 8.05 43.44
N ARG A 71 30.86 9.33 43.09
CA ARG A 71 31.91 10.37 43.18
C ARG A 71 31.31 11.78 43.30
N PRO A 72 32.09 12.77 43.80
CA PRO A 72 31.59 13.78 44.72
C PRO A 72 31.27 15.13 44.09
N SER A 73 30.77 15.98 44.98
CA SER A 73 30.24 17.34 44.89
C SER A 73 30.91 18.38 43.97
N SER A 74 30.03 19.28 43.53
CA SER A 74 30.19 20.74 43.33
C SER A 74 31.09 21.25 42.21
N LEU A 75 30.44 21.64 41.09
CA LEU A 75 30.83 22.78 40.26
C LEU A 75 29.60 23.65 39.95
N PRO A 76 29.73 24.99 39.89
CA PRO A 76 28.61 25.89 39.71
C PRO A 76 28.04 25.82 38.28
N ARG A 77 26.72 25.73 38.21
CA ARG A 77 25.93 25.61 36.98
C ARG A 77 25.75 27.01 36.37
N THR A 78 26.58 27.37 35.40
CA THR A 78 26.37 28.58 34.59
C THR A 78 25.06 28.40 33.80
N LYS A 79 24.03 29.19 34.14
CA LYS A 79 22.76 29.22 33.40
C LYS A 79 23.02 29.82 32.02
N LEU A 80 23.19 28.97 31.01
CA LEU A 80 23.01 29.39 29.63
C LEU A 80 21.50 29.62 29.45
N GLN A 81 21.09 30.88 29.46
CA GLN A 81 19.73 31.26 29.07
C GLN A 81 19.60 31.02 27.57
N SER A 82 18.88 29.96 27.21
CA SER A 82 18.40 29.74 25.84
C SER A 82 17.44 30.88 25.50
N THR A 83 17.87 31.79 24.64
CA THR A 83 17.04 32.83 24.01
C THR A 83 16.32 32.28 22.76
N GLY A 84 16.07 30.98 22.71
CA GLY A 84 15.37 30.34 21.60
C GLY A 84 13.90 30.76 21.58
N LYS A 85 13.57 31.74 20.73
CA LYS A 85 12.21 31.94 20.22
C LYS A 85 11.73 30.57 19.70
N PRO A 86 10.58 30.04 20.15
CA PRO A 86 10.09 28.77 19.62
C PRO A 86 9.96 28.92 18.09
N ILE A 87 10.65 28.05 17.36
CA ILE A 87 10.47 27.93 15.92
C ILE A 87 9.06 27.39 15.77
N SER A 88 8.14 28.24 15.28
CA SER A 88 6.81 27.78 14.86
C SER A 88 7.06 26.75 13.78
N MET A 89 6.64 25.51 14.01
CA MET A 89 6.65 24.53 12.94
C MET A 89 5.64 24.98 11.88
N PRO A 90 5.84 24.64 10.60
CA PRO A 90 4.79 24.88 9.61
C PRO A 90 3.54 24.09 10.02
N ASP A 91 2.38 24.71 9.92
CA ASP A 91 1.09 24.10 10.29
C ASP A 91 0.41 23.43 9.08
N THR A 92 1.05 23.48 7.90
CA THR A 92 0.48 22.95 6.65
C THR A 92 1.53 22.15 5.87
N TYR A 93 1.19 20.89 5.54
CA TYR A 93 1.80 20.13 4.45
C TYR A 93 1.13 20.47 3.13
N HIS A 94 1.91 20.57 2.05
CA HIS A 94 1.38 20.71 0.70
C HIS A 94 2.33 20.06 -0.31
N GLU A 95 1.79 19.16 -1.12
CA GLU A 95 2.49 18.44 -2.18
C GLU A 95 1.71 18.52 -3.49
N THR A 96 2.40 18.87 -4.57
CA THR A 96 1.83 19.06 -5.92
C THR A 96 2.48 18.19 -6.99
N PHE A 97 3.43 17.32 -6.61
CA PHE A 97 4.11 16.35 -7.48
C PHE A 97 4.85 16.92 -8.71
N GLU A 98 4.86 18.25 -8.92
CA GLU A 98 5.57 18.92 -10.01
C GLU A 98 7.08 18.68 -9.97
N ASN A 99 7.61 18.42 -8.77
CA ASN A 99 9.04 18.22 -8.52
C ASN A 99 9.37 16.77 -8.14
N GLY A 100 8.50 15.81 -8.47
CA GLY A 100 8.68 14.39 -8.20
C GLY A 100 7.73 13.85 -7.10
N PRO A 101 8.03 12.70 -6.48
CA PRO A 101 7.07 12.01 -5.62
C PRO A 101 6.88 12.64 -4.23
N GLY A 102 7.78 13.54 -3.79
CA GLY A 102 7.62 14.25 -2.52
C GLY A 102 7.65 13.39 -1.26
N GLY A 103 8.14 12.16 -1.36
CA GLY A 103 8.10 11.14 -0.31
C GLY A 103 6.98 10.12 -0.46
N TRP A 104 6.08 10.30 -1.42
CA TRP A 104 5.00 9.35 -1.68
C TRP A 104 5.49 8.16 -2.49
N TYR A 105 4.99 6.99 -2.14
CA TYR A 105 5.31 5.72 -2.80
C TYR A 105 4.11 4.77 -2.79
N ALA A 106 4.22 3.67 -3.55
CA ALA A 106 3.27 2.56 -3.54
C ALA A 106 3.90 1.33 -2.89
N TRP A 107 3.11 0.28 -2.66
CA TRP A 107 3.61 -0.99 -2.13
C TRP A 107 3.43 -2.13 -3.14
N ASP A 108 4.50 -2.87 -3.41
CA ASP A 108 4.46 -3.98 -4.38
C ASP A 108 4.15 -5.34 -3.75
N SER A 109 4.79 -5.67 -2.62
CA SER A 109 4.50 -6.87 -1.83
C SER A 109 5.36 -6.92 -0.57
N ASN A 110 5.07 -7.83 0.35
CA ASN A 110 5.96 -8.12 1.48
C ASN A 110 7.38 -8.59 1.06
N TYR A 111 7.57 -9.04 -0.18
CA TYR A 111 8.87 -9.51 -0.70
C TYR A 111 9.64 -8.41 -1.43
N ALA A 112 8.97 -7.65 -2.28
CA ALA A 112 9.58 -6.57 -3.06
C ALA A 112 9.66 -5.26 -2.26
N GLY A 113 8.65 -4.98 -1.43
CA GLY A 113 8.54 -3.81 -0.57
C GLY A 113 8.05 -2.57 -1.30
N ASP A 114 8.68 -1.44 -1.00
CA ASP A 114 8.42 -0.14 -1.60
C ASP A 114 8.51 -0.17 -3.13
N LYS A 115 7.59 0.56 -3.78
CA LYS A 115 7.49 0.72 -5.23
C LYS A 115 7.36 2.20 -5.60
N PRO A 116 8.06 2.67 -6.64
CA PRO A 116 7.88 4.04 -7.09
C PRO A 116 6.47 4.24 -7.63
N LEU A 117 5.86 5.38 -7.31
CA LEU A 117 4.67 5.86 -8.01
C LEU A 117 5.05 6.35 -9.39
N GLU A 118 4.16 6.18 -10.36
CA GLU A 118 4.34 6.81 -11.66
C GLU A 118 4.03 8.30 -11.52
N ILE A 119 4.93 9.17 -11.98
CA ILE A 119 4.70 10.61 -12.03
C ILE A 119 4.39 11.02 -13.46
N VAL A 120 3.18 11.54 -13.71
CA VAL A 120 2.72 11.98 -15.04
C VAL A 120 2.10 13.37 -14.89
N ASP A 121 2.60 14.33 -15.66
CA ASP A 121 2.05 15.69 -15.77
C ASP A 121 1.75 16.35 -14.40
N GLY A 122 2.65 16.19 -13.42
CA GLY A 122 2.47 16.74 -12.07
C GLY A 122 1.48 15.95 -11.20
N SER A 123 1.28 14.66 -11.47
CA SER A 123 0.43 13.79 -10.66
C SER A 123 1.13 12.49 -10.34
N ALA A 124 0.94 11.99 -9.12
CA ALA A 124 1.29 10.62 -8.75
C ALA A 124 0.14 9.66 -9.13
N VAL A 125 0.45 8.58 -9.83
CA VAL A 125 -0.53 7.64 -10.36
C VAL A 125 -0.30 6.23 -9.81
N SER A 126 -1.37 5.62 -9.31
CA SER A 126 -1.44 4.24 -8.84
C SER A 126 -2.39 3.44 -9.73
N ARG A 127 -1.97 2.25 -10.19
CA ARG A 127 -2.73 1.42 -11.15
C ARG A 127 -2.86 -0.02 -10.69
N SER A 128 -4.01 -0.61 -10.97
CA SER A 128 -4.24 -2.04 -10.79
C SER A 128 -3.40 -2.87 -11.79
N PRO A 129 -3.10 -4.15 -11.49
CA PRO A 129 -3.42 -4.85 -10.25
C PRO A 129 -2.57 -4.36 -9.07
N TRP A 130 -3.22 -4.10 -7.94
CA TRP A 130 -2.55 -3.77 -6.68
C TRP A 130 -2.27 -5.02 -5.86
N TRP A 131 -1.30 -4.93 -4.97
CA TRP A 131 -1.00 -6.00 -4.03
C TRP A 131 -2.12 -6.18 -3.00
N ILE A 132 -2.41 -7.42 -2.64
CA ILE A 132 -3.37 -7.76 -1.58
C ILE A 132 -2.62 -7.75 -0.25
N ASP A 133 -2.84 -6.72 0.55
CA ASP A 133 -2.35 -6.73 1.92
C ASP A 133 -3.21 -7.68 2.76
N TYR A 134 -2.59 -8.78 3.17
CA TYR A 134 -3.17 -9.78 4.04
C TYR A 134 -2.66 -9.69 5.48
N ASN A 135 -1.85 -8.70 5.85
CA ASN A 135 -1.29 -8.58 7.21
C ASN A 135 -2.37 -8.32 8.28
N HIS A 136 -3.55 -7.86 7.86
CA HIS A 136 -4.72 -7.59 8.71
C HIS A 136 -5.93 -8.47 8.37
N ALA A 137 -5.72 -9.57 7.63
CA ALA A 137 -6.77 -10.54 7.34
C ALA A 137 -7.44 -11.05 8.64
N PRO A 138 -8.68 -11.58 8.57
CA PRO A 138 -9.39 -12.05 9.75
C PRO A 138 -8.51 -12.92 10.67
N PRO A 139 -8.53 -12.69 12.00
CA PRO A 139 -9.52 -11.92 12.76
C PRO A 139 -9.35 -10.38 12.73
N GLY A 140 -8.34 -9.84 12.04
CA GLY A 140 -8.24 -8.39 11.83
C GLY A 140 -9.33 -7.85 10.90
N ALA A 141 -9.25 -6.55 10.57
CA ALA A 141 -10.28 -5.85 9.80
C ALA A 141 -10.51 -6.41 8.38
N GLY A 142 -9.53 -7.09 7.81
CA GLY A 142 -9.63 -7.68 6.48
C GLY A 142 -8.45 -7.33 5.59
N TYR A 143 -8.72 -7.42 4.28
CA TYR A 143 -7.73 -7.21 3.24
C TYR A 143 -7.89 -5.82 2.63
N MET A 144 -6.79 -5.25 2.13
CA MET A 144 -6.79 -3.93 1.49
C MET A 144 -5.75 -3.84 0.37
N HIS A 145 -5.91 -2.86 -0.52
CA HIS A 145 -4.88 -2.44 -1.46
C HIS A 145 -4.22 -1.14 -1.00
N LEU A 146 -2.90 -1.06 -1.04
CA LEU A 146 -2.13 0.12 -0.63
C LEU A 146 -1.77 0.96 -1.86
N LEU A 147 -2.44 2.10 -2.06
CA LEU A 147 -2.30 2.87 -3.32
C LEU A 147 -1.24 3.95 -3.21
N PHE A 148 -1.28 4.73 -2.13
CA PHE A 148 -0.39 5.85 -1.88
C PHE A 148 0.05 5.80 -0.41
N MET A 149 1.34 5.93 -0.15
CA MET A 149 1.92 5.85 1.19
C MET A 149 2.87 7.02 1.40
N LEU A 150 2.81 7.63 2.58
CA LEU A 150 3.74 8.68 3.01
C LEU A 150 4.21 8.36 4.43
N ASP A 151 5.52 8.19 4.59
CA ASP A 151 6.10 8.04 5.93
C ASP A 151 6.04 9.38 6.66
N THR A 152 5.54 9.38 7.89
CA THR A 152 5.35 10.61 8.69
C THR A 152 6.51 10.89 9.64
N LEU A 153 7.39 9.91 9.83
CA LEU A 153 8.59 10.03 10.65
C LEU A 153 9.74 9.22 10.06
N GLY A 154 10.95 9.57 10.49
CA GLY A 154 12.16 8.82 10.20
C GLY A 154 12.91 9.35 8.99
N ARG A 155 14.22 9.08 8.96
CA ARG A 155 15.03 9.44 7.79
C ARG A 155 14.83 8.35 6.74
N PRO A 156 14.45 8.70 5.50
CA PRO A 156 14.37 7.70 4.44
C PRO A 156 15.75 7.07 4.26
N THR A 157 15.76 5.76 4.01
CA THR A 157 16.98 5.07 3.57
C THR A 157 17.37 5.57 2.18
N GLU A 158 18.59 5.25 1.74
CA GLU A 158 19.02 5.58 0.36
C GLU A 158 18.06 4.96 -0.66
N ARG A 159 17.75 3.66 -0.52
CA ARG A 159 16.74 2.98 -1.34
C ARG A 159 15.38 3.68 -1.33
N LYS A 160 14.89 4.09 -0.15
CA LYS A 160 13.61 4.81 -0.04
C LYS A 160 13.67 6.15 -0.77
N THR A 161 14.80 6.85 -0.68
CA THR A 161 15.03 8.11 -1.38
C THR A 161 15.05 7.93 -2.90
N GLU A 162 15.60 6.83 -3.40
CA GLU A 162 15.56 6.50 -4.84
C GLU A 162 14.14 6.21 -5.34
N ILE A 163 13.29 5.62 -4.50
CA ILE A 163 11.93 5.20 -4.83
C ILE A 163 10.93 6.36 -4.73
N ALA A 164 10.97 7.08 -3.61
CA ALA A 164 9.96 8.07 -3.22
C ALA A 164 10.47 9.52 -3.32
N GLY A 165 11.73 9.71 -3.71
CA GLY A 165 12.39 11.00 -3.64
C GLY A 165 12.62 11.45 -2.20
N HIS A 166 12.85 12.75 -2.03
CA HIS A 166 12.90 13.37 -0.71
C HIS A 166 11.51 13.47 -0.11
N ASN A 167 11.37 13.02 1.14
CA ASN A 167 10.12 13.15 1.88
C ASN A 167 9.95 14.59 2.39
N ASN A 168 9.12 15.34 1.68
CA ASN A 168 8.88 16.76 1.95
C ASN A 168 8.17 16.97 3.30
N PHE A 169 7.34 16.02 3.74
CA PHE A 169 6.67 16.09 5.04
C PHE A 169 7.67 16.06 6.19
N VAL A 170 8.56 15.05 6.17
CA VAL A 170 9.61 14.89 7.19
C VAL A 170 10.64 16.02 7.12
N GLN A 171 11.02 16.46 5.93
CA GLN A 171 11.99 17.55 5.75
C GLN A 171 11.50 18.88 6.32
N GLN A 172 10.19 19.15 6.22
CA GLN A 172 9.57 20.33 6.81
C GLN A 172 9.44 20.24 8.34
N GLY A 173 9.64 19.06 8.93
CA GLY A 173 9.51 18.84 10.36
C GLY A 173 8.07 18.98 10.83
N LEU A 174 7.10 18.53 10.04
CA LEU A 174 5.69 18.63 10.37
C LEU A 174 5.30 17.72 11.55
N SER A 175 4.18 18.05 12.19
CA SER A 175 3.64 17.32 13.34
C SER A 175 3.22 15.90 12.96
N THR A 176 3.46 14.93 13.85
CA THR A 176 2.85 13.60 13.80
C THR A 176 1.52 13.52 14.57
N ASN A 177 1.10 14.62 15.23
CA ASN A 177 -0.22 14.71 15.83
C ASN A 177 -1.25 15.09 14.76
N PHE A 178 -2.08 14.12 14.39
CA PHE A 178 -3.17 14.24 13.43
C PHE A 178 -4.52 14.40 14.12
N VAL A 179 -4.60 14.59 15.44
CA VAL A 179 -5.89 14.89 16.10
C VAL A 179 -6.45 16.20 15.53
N ASP A 180 -7.68 16.13 15.02
CA ASP A 180 -8.38 17.26 14.41
C ASP A 180 -7.62 17.91 13.23
N ALA A 181 -6.76 17.14 12.55
CA ALA A 181 -6.16 17.56 11.30
C ALA A 181 -7.18 17.48 10.14
N GLU A 182 -6.96 18.33 9.14
CA GLU A 182 -7.72 18.36 7.91
C GLU A 182 -6.83 17.90 6.75
N LEU A 183 -7.16 16.76 6.13
CA LEU A 183 -6.42 16.22 5.00
C LEU A 183 -7.24 16.39 3.73
N THR A 184 -6.71 17.14 2.77
CA THR A 184 -7.35 17.35 1.47
C THR A 184 -6.55 16.66 0.38
N PHE A 185 -7.23 15.86 -0.43
CA PHE A 185 -6.65 15.21 -1.60
C PHE A 185 -7.42 15.63 -2.84
N ARG A 186 -6.70 15.99 -3.90
CA ARG A 186 -7.28 16.24 -5.21
C ARG A 186 -6.98 15.07 -6.12
N LEU A 187 -8.03 14.31 -6.43
CA LEU A 187 -7.94 13.01 -7.07
C LEU A 187 -8.79 12.96 -8.35
N LYS A 188 -8.36 12.14 -9.29
CA LYS A 188 -9.17 11.65 -10.42
C LYS A 188 -8.82 10.20 -10.72
N GLY A 189 -9.67 9.51 -11.47
CA GLY A 189 -9.41 8.14 -11.86
C GLY A 189 -10.63 7.44 -12.41
N GLU A 190 -10.42 6.23 -12.90
CA GLU A 190 -11.47 5.31 -13.31
C GLU A 190 -11.33 4.07 -12.44
N LEU A 191 -12.33 3.80 -11.60
CA LEU A 191 -12.32 2.67 -10.67
C LEU A 191 -13.56 1.80 -10.83
N VAL A 192 -13.35 0.49 -10.85
CA VAL A 192 -14.38 -0.51 -10.56
C VAL A 192 -14.12 -1.00 -9.15
N LEU A 193 -15.01 -0.72 -8.20
CA LEU A 193 -14.71 -0.83 -6.77
C LEU A 193 -15.06 -2.17 -6.11
N HIS A 194 -16.00 -2.96 -6.64
CA HIS A 194 -16.43 -4.22 -6.02
C HIS A 194 -16.66 -4.13 -4.50
N ASP A 195 -17.49 -3.19 -4.07
CA ASP A 195 -17.82 -2.85 -2.66
C ASP A 195 -16.69 -2.24 -1.81
N ALA A 196 -15.46 -2.17 -2.33
CA ALA A 196 -14.38 -1.43 -1.68
C ALA A 196 -14.62 0.08 -1.74
N GLN A 197 -13.96 0.79 -0.83
CA GLN A 197 -13.95 2.25 -0.78
C GLN A 197 -12.50 2.74 -0.69
N LEU A 198 -12.21 3.89 -1.28
CA LEU A 198 -10.95 4.58 -1.06
C LEU A 198 -11.02 5.34 0.26
N VAL A 199 -10.18 4.97 1.22
CA VAL A 199 -10.18 5.53 2.59
C VAL A 199 -8.77 5.88 3.05
N LEU A 200 -8.69 6.78 4.03
CA LEU A 200 -7.45 7.10 4.73
C LEU A 200 -7.14 6.04 5.78
N LEU A 201 -5.87 5.62 5.84
CA LEU A 201 -5.29 4.83 6.92
C LEU A 201 -4.23 5.68 7.63
N CYS A 202 -4.31 5.77 8.96
CA CYS A 202 -3.26 6.33 9.80
C CYS A 202 -2.62 5.21 10.64
N GLN A 203 -1.29 5.14 10.68
CA GLN A 203 -0.58 4.14 11.50
C GLN A 203 0.49 4.77 12.41
N GLY A 204 0.65 4.15 13.57
CA GLY A 204 1.68 4.49 14.54
C GLY A 204 2.18 3.24 15.27
N VAL A 205 3.44 3.29 15.73
CA VAL A 205 4.04 2.29 16.61
C VAL A 205 4.05 2.83 18.03
N HIS A 206 3.34 2.15 18.92
CA HIS A 206 3.27 2.49 20.34
C HIS A 206 3.40 1.24 21.20
N ASP A 207 4.31 1.30 22.17
CA ASP A 207 4.65 0.17 23.04
C ASP A 207 5.00 -1.10 22.26
N GLY A 208 5.79 -0.93 21.19
CA GLY A 208 6.32 -2.01 20.37
C GLY A 208 5.33 -2.65 19.37
N LEU A 209 4.09 -2.17 19.29
CA LEU A 209 3.09 -2.65 18.32
C LEU A 209 2.75 -1.56 17.32
N CYS A 210 2.68 -1.93 16.04
CA CYS A 210 2.10 -1.11 15.00
C CYS A 210 0.57 -1.23 15.02
N SER A 211 -0.11 -0.09 15.12
CA SER A 211 -1.57 -0.01 15.12
C SER A 211 -2.03 0.94 14.04
N GLY A 212 -3.02 0.50 13.26
CA GLY A 212 -3.62 1.28 12.19
C GLY A 212 -5.11 1.48 12.39
N TRP A 213 -5.60 2.65 11.98
CA TRP A 213 -7.02 2.99 11.97
C TRP A 213 -7.41 3.52 10.58
N LEU A 214 -8.44 2.92 9.99
CA LEU A 214 -9.04 3.32 8.72
C LEU A 214 -10.18 4.30 8.97
N LEU A 215 -10.20 5.45 8.31
CA LEU A 215 -11.29 6.43 8.41
C LEU A 215 -12.46 6.03 7.50
N THR A 216 -13.12 4.92 7.83
CA THR A 216 -14.19 4.32 7.02
C THR A 216 -15.48 5.14 6.98
N GLY A 217 -15.66 6.08 7.91
CA GLY A 217 -16.80 7.00 7.92
C GLY A 217 -16.74 8.12 6.87
N GLN A 218 -15.58 8.34 6.25
CA GLN A 218 -15.36 9.40 5.25
C GLN A 218 -14.67 8.85 3.99
N PRO A 219 -15.36 7.99 3.20
CA PRO A 219 -14.79 7.47 1.96
C PRO A 219 -14.59 8.58 0.93
N ILE A 220 -13.48 8.49 0.20
CA ILE A 220 -13.14 9.42 -0.89
C ILE A 220 -13.79 8.94 -2.18
N THR A 221 -14.54 9.83 -2.83
CA THR A 221 -15.10 9.56 -4.16
C THR A 221 -14.07 9.93 -5.23
N VAL A 222 -13.80 9.01 -6.15
CA VAL A 222 -12.93 9.24 -7.30
C VAL A 222 -13.78 9.27 -8.57
N THR A 223 -13.61 10.32 -9.37
CA THR A 223 -14.28 10.49 -10.67
C THR A 223 -13.28 10.63 -11.81
N ASP A 224 -13.73 10.57 -13.05
CA ASP A 224 -12.91 10.83 -14.24
C ASP A 224 -12.35 12.27 -14.28
N GLU A 225 -13.06 13.21 -13.65
CA GLU A 225 -12.61 14.58 -13.43
C GLU A 225 -11.88 14.76 -12.09
N TRP A 226 -11.05 15.81 -12.02
CA TRP A 226 -10.38 16.20 -10.79
C TRP A 226 -11.38 16.71 -9.74
N THR A 227 -11.42 16.03 -8.60
CA THR A 227 -12.25 16.39 -7.46
C THR A 227 -11.42 16.49 -6.19
N GLU A 228 -11.72 17.50 -5.37
CA GLU A 228 -11.15 17.62 -4.04
C GLU A 228 -12.03 16.87 -3.03
N SER A 229 -11.39 16.17 -2.10
CA SER A 229 -12.04 15.57 -0.94
C SER A 229 -11.25 15.91 0.31
N THR A 230 -11.96 16.43 1.31
CA THR A 230 -11.40 16.86 2.59
C THR A 230 -11.89 15.95 3.70
N LEU A 231 -10.94 15.34 4.40
CA LEU A 231 -11.14 14.42 5.50
C LEU A 231 -10.79 15.09 6.83
N ASN A 232 -11.52 14.75 7.88
CA ASN A 232 -11.31 15.26 9.23
C ASN A 232 -10.94 14.11 10.17
N THR A 233 -9.76 14.17 10.78
CA THR A 233 -9.25 13.11 11.67
C THR A 233 -9.66 13.34 13.13
N ARG A 234 -10.97 13.46 13.35
CA ARG A 234 -11.57 13.63 14.69
C ARG A 234 -11.51 12.34 15.49
N LEU A 235 -11.49 12.47 16.82
CA LEU A 235 -11.59 11.36 17.79
C LEU A 235 -13.03 10.82 17.91
N ASP A 236 -13.67 10.52 16.77
CA ASP A 236 -15.00 9.93 16.71
C ASP A 236 -14.88 8.46 16.30
N ALA A 237 -14.87 7.55 17.28
CA ALA A 237 -14.63 6.13 17.06
C ALA A 237 -15.61 5.48 16.05
N ASP A 238 -16.82 6.00 15.88
CA ASP A 238 -17.80 5.46 14.93
C ASP A 238 -17.40 5.71 13.46
N GLN A 239 -16.48 6.66 13.23
CA GLN A 239 -15.93 6.95 11.90
C GLN A 239 -14.73 6.08 11.55
N TRP A 240 -14.19 5.31 12.51
CA TRP A 240 -12.92 4.60 12.34
C TRP A 240 -13.05 3.10 12.52
N THR A 241 -12.34 2.36 11.69
CA THR A 241 -12.18 0.90 11.81
C THR A 241 -10.75 0.59 12.22
N SER A 242 -10.55 -0.07 13.36
CA SER A 242 -9.22 -0.55 13.77
C SER A 242 -8.80 -1.72 12.88
N LEU A 243 -7.56 -1.71 12.39
CA LEU A 243 -7.04 -2.80 11.59
C LEU A 243 -6.86 -4.12 12.36
N ASP A 244 -6.53 -4.01 13.65
CA ASP A 244 -6.07 -5.12 14.48
C ASP A 244 -5.00 -5.96 13.73
N SER A 245 -4.94 -7.27 13.93
CA SER A 245 -3.89 -8.12 13.37
C SER A 245 -4.46 -9.41 12.79
N ARG A 246 -3.80 -9.89 11.73
CA ARG A 246 -3.89 -11.31 11.35
C ARG A 246 -3.35 -12.20 12.47
N HIS A 247 -3.87 -13.41 12.55
CA HIS A 247 -3.60 -14.38 13.62
C HIS A 247 -2.10 -14.69 13.88
N ASP A 248 -1.23 -14.61 12.86
CA ASP A 248 0.21 -14.89 12.94
C ASP A 248 1.07 -13.61 12.85
N ARG A 249 0.46 -12.43 12.97
CA ARG A 249 1.13 -11.14 12.93
C ARG A 249 1.02 -10.34 14.23
N THR A 250 0.46 -10.95 15.28
CA THR A 250 0.12 -10.30 16.56
C THR A 250 1.32 -9.82 17.36
N GLU A 251 2.53 -10.27 17.02
CA GLU A 251 3.78 -9.74 17.62
C GLU A 251 4.19 -8.39 17.04
N CYS A 252 3.71 -8.06 15.83
CA CYS A 252 4.07 -6.83 15.10
C CYS A 252 2.89 -5.85 15.04
N TYR A 253 1.68 -6.37 14.87
CA TYR A 253 0.45 -5.57 14.78
C TYR A 253 -0.50 -5.86 15.94
N GLY A 254 -1.38 -4.90 16.19
CA GLY A 254 -2.51 -5.03 17.10
C GLY A 254 -3.23 -3.70 17.25
N THR A 255 -4.11 -3.60 18.24
CA THR A 255 -4.88 -2.38 18.48
C THR A 255 -4.32 -1.56 19.65
N ARG A 256 -4.14 -0.27 19.38
CA ARG A 256 -3.95 0.79 20.36
C ARG A 256 -5.12 1.77 20.25
N PRO A 257 -5.46 2.51 21.32
CA PRO A 257 -6.57 3.47 21.28
C PRO A 257 -6.41 4.46 20.12
N LEU A 258 -7.53 4.84 19.49
CA LEU A 258 -7.56 5.78 18.37
C LEU A 258 -6.82 7.09 18.72
N GLU A 259 -7.09 7.64 19.90
CA GLU A 259 -6.40 8.84 20.40
C GLU A 259 -4.89 8.67 20.48
N THR A 260 -4.41 7.51 20.93
CA THR A 260 -2.97 7.22 20.99
C THR A 260 -2.36 7.24 19.60
N VAL A 261 -3.01 6.61 18.61
CA VAL A 261 -2.49 6.55 17.24
C VAL A 261 -2.56 7.92 16.56
N LEU A 262 -3.69 8.63 16.66
CA LEU A 262 -3.84 9.93 16.01
C LEU A 262 -3.01 11.03 16.66
N SER A 263 -2.76 10.97 17.96
CA SER A 263 -1.88 11.94 18.63
C SER A 263 -0.40 11.80 18.26
N ASP A 264 -0.01 10.66 17.67
CA ASP A 264 1.35 10.42 17.19
C ASP A 264 1.37 9.38 16.05
N VAL A 265 0.90 9.76 14.86
CA VAL A 265 1.01 8.99 13.62
C VAL A 265 2.46 8.97 13.19
N ASN A 266 3.28 8.14 13.83
CA ASN A 266 4.75 8.12 13.69
C ASN A 266 5.28 7.06 12.72
N THR A 267 4.39 6.41 11.97
CA THR A 267 4.75 5.43 10.94
C THR A 267 4.47 6.03 9.57
N ASN A 268 3.20 6.09 9.19
CA ASN A 268 2.78 6.56 7.88
C ASN A 268 1.28 6.93 7.85
N ILE A 269 0.91 7.62 6.78
CA ILE A 269 -0.47 7.69 6.29
C ILE A 269 -0.57 7.01 4.93
N LEU A 270 -1.71 6.41 4.64
CA LEU A 270 -1.96 5.76 3.36
C LEU A 270 -3.36 6.07 2.83
N LEU A 271 -3.50 6.09 1.51
CA LEU A 271 -4.79 5.92 0.84
C LEU A 271 -4.92 4.46 0.40
N VAL A 272 -5.98 3.79 0.83
CA VAL A 272 -6.16 2.35 0.62
C VAL A 272 -7.55 2.04 0.08
N LEU A 273 -7.68 0.96 -0.70
CA LEU A 273 -8.99 0.39 -1.06
C LEU A 273 -9.36 -0.70 -0.05
N PHE A 274 -10.48 -0.52 0.63
CA PHE A 274 -10.96 -1.41 1.70
C PHE A 274 -12.50 -1.40 1.79
N PRO A 275 -13.16 -2.51 2.15
CA PRO A 275 -12.59 -3.86 2.29
C PRO A 275 -12.43 -4.54 0.92
N LEU A 276 -11.55 -5.54 0.83
CA LEU A 276 -11.47 -6.40 -0.37
C LEU A 276 -12.24 -7.70 -0.19
N ASP A 277 -12.92 -8.13 -1.25
CA ASP A 277 -13.61 -9.41 -1.35
C ASP A 277 -12.67 -10.50 -1.89
N ILE A 278 -11.95 -11.15 -0.98
CA ILE A 278 -11.01 -12.22 -1.33
C ILE A 278 -11.75 -13.53 -1.55
N ALA A 279 -11.80 -13.99 -2.80
CA ALA A 279 -12.43 -15.24 -3.20
C ALA A 279 -11.44 -16.23 -3.83
N PRO A 280 -11.20 -17.41 -3.23
CA PRO A 280 -10.35 -18.44 -3.82
C PRO A 280 -10.85 -18.97 -5.18
N MET A 281 -9.91 -19.28 -6.09
CA MET A 281 -10.22 -19.98 -7.35
C MET A 281 -10.32 -21.49 -7.13
N GLY A 282 -11.39 -21.91 -6.46
CA GLY A 282 -11.71 -23.32 -6.22
C GLY A 282 -11.67 -23.69 -4.74
N PRO A 283 -11.90 -24.99 -4.44
CA PRO A 283 -11.86 -25.49 -3.07
C PRO A 283 -10.48 -25.28 -2.42
N LEU A 284 -10.48 -24.94 -1.14
CA LEU A 284 -9.28 -24.90 -0.30
C LEU A 284 -9.44 -25.84 0.89
N ASP A 285 -8.35 -26.52 1.24
CA ASP A 285 -8.27 -27.26 2.49
C ASP A 285 -7.92 -26.29 3.62
N GLY A 286 -8.94 -25.89 4.40
CA GLY A 286 -8.77 -25.06 5.59
C GLY A 286 -9.34 -23.64 5.46
N ASP A 287 -8.90 -22.76 6.37
CA ASP A 287 -9.38 -21.37 6.47
C ASP A 287 -8.58 -20.45 5.54
N PRO A 288 -9.20 -19.81 4.52
CA PRO A 288 -8.51 -18.91 3.60
C PRO A 288 -7.84 -17.71 4.27
N HIS A 289 -8.31 -17.30 5.46
CA HIS A 289 -7.73 -16.19 6.22
C HIS A 289 -6.42 -16.59 6.93
N ARG A 290 -6.19 -17.90 7.07
CA ARG A 290 -4.93 -18.46 7.57
C ARG A 290 -3.87 -18.68 6.50
N LEU A 291 -4.24 -18.49 5.24
CA LEU A 291 -3.36 -18.55 4.08
C LEU A 291 -3.15 -17.14 3.51
N ARG A 292 -2.21 -16.99 2.58
CA ARG A 292 -1.88 -15.73 1.91
C ARG A 292 -2.45 -15.74 0.50
N PRO A 293 -3.46 -14.91 0.16
CA PRO A 293 -4.01 -14.86 -1.19
C PRO A 293 -2.92 -14.43 -2.20
N ASP A 294 -2.99 -14.99 -3.41
CA ASP A 294 -2.00 -14.84 -4.49
C ASP A 294 -0.57 -15.34 -4.18
N VAL A 295 -0.35 -15.90 -3.01
CA VAL A 295 0.93 -16.55 -2.64
C VAL A 295 0.71 -18.04 -2.40
N ASP A 296 -0.22 -18.38 -1.50
CA ASP A 296 -0.51 -19.76 -1.12
C ASP A 296 -1.67 -20.35 -1.94
N TYR A 297 -2.54 -19.50 -2.51
CA TYR A 297 -3.63 -19.92 -3.37
C TYR A 297 -4.04 -18.85 -4.39
N PRO A 298 -4.52 -19.25 -5.59
CA PRO A 298 -5.03 -18.34 -6.60
C PRO A 298 -6.41 -17.78 -6.19
N ILE A 299 -6.68 -16.52 -6.59
CA ILE A 299 -7.95 -15.84 -6.30
C ILE A 299 -8.61 -15.25 -7.55
N TRP A 300 -9.93 -15.04 -7.48
CA TRP A 300 -10.69 -14.40 -8.54
C TRP A 300 -10.44 -12.88 -8.56
N ARG A 301 -9.36 -12.45 -9.21
CA ARG A 301 -8.95 -11.03 -9.24
C ARG A 301 -10.01 -10.07 -9.79
N HIS A 302 -10.90 -10.52 -10.67
CA HIS A 302 -12.01 -9.70 -11.18
C HIS A 302 -13.09 -9.35 -10.12
N ARG A 303 -12.94 -9.85 -8.88
CA ARG A 303 -13.75 -9.45 -7.73
C ARG A 303 -13.07 -8.37 -6.89
N LEU A 304 -11.82 -8.04 -7.21
CA LEU A 304 -11.07 -6.99 -6.54
C LEU A 304 -11.19 -5.68 -7.32
N PRO A 305 -10.95 -4.54 -6.67
CA PRO A 305 -10.94 -3.26 -7.34
C PRO A 305 -9.97 -3.23 -8.53
N GLU A 306 -10.38 -2.58 -9.62
CA GLU A 306 -9.59 -2.41 -10.83
C GLU A 306 -9.59 -0.95 -11.29
N GLY A 307 -8.57 -0.57 -12.06
CA GLY A 307 -8.47 0.75 -12.68
C GLY A 307 -7.26 1.55 -12.20
N TYR A 308 -7.42 2.87 -12.08
CA TYR A 308 -6.34 3.75 -11.63
C TYR A 308 -6.86 4.94 -10.81
N VAL A 309 -5.97 5.48 -9.99
CA VAL A 309 -6.16 6.75 -9.28
C VAL A 309 -4.94 7.62 -9.53
N ALA A 310 -5.16 8.88 -9.86
CA ALA A 310 -4.15 9.92 -9.94
C ALA A 310 -4.41 10.96 -8.84
N MET A 311 -3.34 11.42 -8.21
CA MET A 311 -3.34 12.47 -7.18
C MET A 311 -2.43 13.60 -7.66
N ASP A 312 -2.96 14.79 -7.87
CA ASP A 312 -2.16 15.98 -8.20
C ASP A 312 -1.92 16.91 -7.01
N GLU A 313 -2.66 16.71 -5.91
CA GLU A 313 -2.46 17.50 -4.70
C GLU A 313 -2.76 16.70 -3.44
N ALA A 314 -1.87 16.83 -2.45
CA ALA A 314 -2.09 16.42 -1.07
C ALA A 314 -1.80 17.59 -0.13
N ARG A 315 -2.77 17.98 0.69
CA ARG A 315 -2.66 19.05 1.68
C ARG A 315 -3.05 18.54 3.06
N ILE A 316 -2.30 18.90 4.10
CA ILE A 316 -2.65 18.57 5.48
C ILE A 316 -2.54 19.83 6.30
N ASN A 317 -3.63 20.27 6.94
CA ASN A 317 -3.63 21.37 7.89
C ASN A 317 -3.70 20.79 9.30
N PHE A 318 -2.75 21.19 10.14
CA PHE A 318 -2.68 20.83 11.56
C PHE A 318 -3.35 21.91 12.42
N SER A 319 -3.96 21.47 13.53
CA SER A 319 -4.66 22.32 14.51
C SER A 319 -3.78 22.72 15.69
#